data_AF-A0A2N3CLC2-F1
#
_entry.id   AF-A0A2N3CLC2-F1
#
_cell.length_a   1.000
_cell.length_b   1.000
_cell.length_c   1.000
_cell.angle_alpha   90.00
_cell.angle_beta   90.00
_cell.angle_gamma   90.00
#
_symmetry.space_group_name_H-M   'P 1'
#
loop_
_entity.id
_entity.type
_entity.pdbx_description
1 polymer ?
#
loop_
_entity_poly.entity_id
_entity_poly.type
_entity_poly.pdbx_seq_one_letter_code
_entity_poly.pdbx_strand_id
1 'polypeptide(L)'
;MAEAPPPAPPLDCEQWFNTAEPLTLSALRGRVVVIEAFQMLCPGCVLHGLPQAQRVAETFGGDVAVIGLHTVFEHHAAQGPEQLRAFLHEWRIRFPVGVDAPGPGALPRTMAAYGLQGTPSLILIDRPGRLRARHFGQVSSFLGGIGLFLFGMQTMTAALRDLGGSRLREALARFTTSPATGAVTGALGTAVLQSSSAIIVMVIGFVGAGLMAFPQTVGIILGTNIGTTATGWMVALIGFKLKLGSAALPLLFVAALLRLLGHGRWQRAGAALGGFALIFLGIGTMQSATTGLEDWLTPEMLPPDTWPGLLQMIGLGVLITLITQSSSAGVASALVLIDAGAIGFLQAAAMVIGMDIGTTFKGLLASLGGSRAMRRTAVAHVLFNLFSAVLALLLLVTIAEPLLTHVAKGDAQLGLVAFHTTGEPPDRSLLSDARAALDTAQGSLGRITRFLFVSLSAALVPGKSPTRHIAQTAAARAAPVLEALEDFLARIVLPTDQPDPLARYVAALHQADHLRRLAHRMTQTERMRRALEEPALRRPARLLAILLALAAEGRDTGTRLERLYSLLERRTARLRLESLAVRHAGDDDDPFERTDALRWMARAAAHAVRIRHYRAIAGAERPAAGTPPPAMPG
;
A
#
# COMPACT_ATOMS: atom_id res chain seq x y z
N MET A 1 -10.28 -28.30 -3.44
CA MET A 1 -9.54 -29.49 -3.00
C MET A 1 -8.16 -29.39 -3.61
N ALA A 2 -7.10 -29.25 -2.80
CA ALA A 2 -5.74 -29.24 -3.32
C ALA A 2 -5.45 -30.59 -3.99
N GLU A 3 -4.93 -30.55 -5.21
CA GLU A 3 -4.54 -31.75 -5.95
C GLU A 3 -3.45 -32.50 -5.17
N ALA A 4 -3.58 -33.82 -5.05
CA ALA A 4 -2.63 -34.60 -4.26
C ALA A 4 -1.24 -34.54 -4.92
N PRO A 5 -0.14 -34.37 -4.15
CA PRO A 5 1.20 -34.26 -4.72
C PRO A 5 1.53 -35.44 -5.63
N PRO A 6 2.28 -35.24 -6.73
CA PRO A 6 2.58 -36.31 -7.66
C PRO A 6 3.46 -37.40 -7.00
N PRO A 7 3.35 -38.66 -7.43
CA PRO A 7 4.28 -39.70 -7.00
C PRO A 7 5.71 -39.32 -7.41
N ALA A 8 6.69 -39.59 -6.54
CA ALA A 8 8.08 -39.33 -6.86
C ALA A 8 8.57 -40.29 -7.97
N PRO A 9 9.21 -39.81 -9.05
CA PRO A 9 9.79 -40.67 -10.08
C PRO A 9 10.80 -41.66 -9.47
N PRO A 10 10.95 -42.89 -10.02
CA PRO A 10 11.95 -43.84 -9.51
C PRO A 10 13.37 -43.30 -9.68
N LEU A 11 14.29 -43.75 -8.82
CA LEU A 11 15.71 -43.45 -8.95
C LEU A 11 16.32 -44.42 -9.98
N ASP A 12 16.84 -43.89 -11.09
CA ASP A 12 17.58 -44.65 -12.10
C ASP A 12 19.08 -44.43 -11.83
N CYS A 13 19.67 -45.32 -11.02
CA CYS A 13 21.07 -45.24 -10.61
C CYS A 13 21.85 -46.44 -11.12
N GLU A 14 22.99 -46.20 -11.78
CA GLU A 14 23.85 -47.25 -12.33
C GLU A 14 24.70 -47.94 -11.25
N GLN A 15 25.03 -47.22 -10.18
CA GLN A 15 25.88 -47.71 -9.11
C GLN A 15 25.50 -47.07 -7.78
N TRP A 16 25.69 -47.80 -6.68
CA TRP A 16 25.45 -47.33 -5.32
C TRP A 16 26.71 -47.43 -4.46
N PHE A 17 26.86 -46.48 -3.55
CA PHE A 17 27.88 -46.40 -2.50
C PHE A 17 27.21 -46.32 -1.13
N ASN A 18 27.91 -46.75 -0.08
CA ASN A 18 27.45 -46.70 1.32
C ASN A 18 26.13 -47.43 1.59
N THR A 19 25.76 -48.41 0.76
CA THR A 19 24.63 -49.33 0.98
C THR A 19 25.00 -50.70 0.44
N ALA A 20 24.48 -51.76 1.07
CA ALA A 20 24.72 -53.15 0.64
C ALA A 20 23.89 -53.53 -0.59
N GLU A 21 22.70 -52.94 -0.73
CA GLU A 21 21.77 -53.19 -1.81
C GLU A 21 21.32 -51.86 -2.46
N PRO A 22 21.03 -51.86 -3.79
CA PRO A 22 20.45 -50.70 -4.45
C PRO A 22 19.14 -50.26 -3.79
N LEU A 23 19.03 -48.97 -3.46
CA LEU A 23 17.83 -48.44 -2.83
C LEU A 23 16.75 -48.12 -3.87
N THR A 24 15.50 -48.41 -3.50
CA THR A 24 14.32 -48.04 -4.29
C THR A 24 13.35 -47.24 -3.41
N LEU A 25 12.65 -46.28 -4.00
CA LEU A 25 11.68 -45.46 -3.26
C LEU A 25 10.51 -46.29 -2.70
N SER A 26 10.17 -47.40 -3.35
CA SER A 26 9.17 -48.35 -2.87
C SER A 26 9.59 -49.02 -1.57
N ALA A 27 10.87 -49.41 -1.44
CA ALA A 27 11.42 -50.01 -0.22
C ALA A 27 11.51 -49.01 0.95
N LEU A 28 11.52 -47.71 0.66
CA LEU A 28 11.59 -46.63 1.65
C LEU A 28 10.22 -46.08 2.07
N ARG A 29 9.12 -46.65 1.55
CA ARG A 29 7.76 -46.27 1.98
C ARG A 29 7.60 -46.43 3.48
N GLY A 30 6.91 -45.47 4.09
CA GLY A 30 6.76 -45.36 5.54
C GLY A 30 7.78 -44.41 6.19
N ARG A 31 8.85 -44.02 5.50
CA ARG A 31 9.83 -43.01 5.95
C ARG A 31 9.74 -41.75 5.10
N VAL A 32 10.14 -40.62 5.67
CA VAL A 32 10.40 -39.42 4.86
C VAL A 32 11.74 -39.64 4.15
N VAL A 33 11.84 -39.30 2.87
CA VAL A 33 13.09 -39.42 2.11
C VAL A 33 13.59 -38.03 1.72
N VAL A 34 14.85 -37.76 2.01
CA VAL A 34 15.58 -36.55 1.61
C VAL A 34 16.65 -36.96 0.61
N ILE A 35 16.62 -36.40 -0.59
CA ILE A 35 17.63 -36.66 -1.61
C ILE A 35 18.40 -35.38 -1.88
N GLU A 36 19.72 -35.43 -1.72
CA GLU A 36 20.64 -34.35 -2.07
C GLU A 36 21.28 -34.67 -3.43
N ALA A 37 20.81 -34.02 -4.49
CA ALA A 37 21.40 -34.13 -5.82
C ALA A 37 22.63 -33.22 -5.94
N PHE A 38 23.78 -33.79 -6.27
CA PHE A 38 25.06 -33.09 -6.21
C PHE A 38 26.04 -33.51 -7.31
N GLN A 39 27.03 -32.65 -7.56
CA GLN A 39 28.25 -32.97 -8.30
C GLN A 39 29.45 -32.77 -7.39
N MET A 40 30.38 -33.72 -7.38
CA MET A 40 31.54 -33.68 -6.49
C MET A 40 32.48 -32.49 -6.77
N LEU A 41 32.48 -31.96 -8.00
CA LEU A 41 33.26 -30.77 -8.37
C LEU A 41 32.45 -29.46 -8.30
N CYS A 42 31.17 -29.51 -7.94
CA CYS A 42 30.36 -28.31 -7.76
C CYS A 42 30.68 -27.66 -6.41
N PRO A 43 31.21 -26.42 -6.37
CA PRO A 43 31.57 -25.76 -5.11
C PRO A 43 30.37 -25.63 -4.16
N GLY A 44 29.17 -25.36 -4.70
CA GLY A 44 27.95 -25.23 -3.91
C GLY A 44 27.54 -26.54 -3.21
N CYS A 45 27.75 -27.67 -3.87
CA CYS A 45 27.48 -28.99 -3.30
C CYS A 45 28.40 -29.27 -2.12
N VAL A 46 29.69 -29.03 -2.31
CA VAL A 46 30.73 -29.30 -1.33
C VAL A 46 30.62 -28.38 -0.11
N LEU A 47 30.40 -27.09 -0.34
CA LEU A 47 30.35 -26.10 0.74
C LEU A 47 29.04 -26.10 1.53
N HIS A 48 27.94 -26.56 0.92
CA HIS A 48 26.60 -26.36 1.49
C HIS A 48 25.68 -27.57 1.41
N GLY A 49 25.47 -28.12 0.22
CA GLY A 49 24.49 -29.19 -0.02
C GLY A 49 24.79 -30.46 0.78
N LEU A 50 26.01 -30.98 0.64
CA LEU A 50 26.45 -32.19 1.34
C LEU A 50 26.54 -32.02 2.87
N PRO A 51 27.09 -30.91 3.41
CA PRO A 51 27.00 -30.62 4.85
C PRO A 51 25.56 -30.52 5.37
N GLN A 52 24.62 -30.00 4.57
CA GLN A 52 23.21 -29.97 4.94
C GLN A 52 22.62 -31.39 5.01
N ALA A 53 22.87 -32.23 4.01
CA ALA A 53 22.42 -33.62 4.01
C ALA A 53 22.98 -34.42 5.20
N GLN A 54 24.26 -34.22 5.56
CA GLN A 54 24.88 -34.84 6.75
C GLN A 54 24.14 -34.43 8.03
N ARG A 55 23.85 -33.14 8.22
CA ARG A 55 23.09 -32.66 9.39
C ARG A 55 21.69 -33.26 9.46
N VAL A 56 21.00 -33.41 8.33
CA VAL A 56 19.68 -34.07 8.29
C VAL A 56 19.80 -35.52 8.75
N ALA A 57 20.77 -36.27 8.23
CA ALA A 57 20.99 -37.66 8.62
C ALA A 57 21.32 -37.82 10.11
N GLU A 58 22.14 -36.92 10.66
CA GLU A 58 22.53 -36.93 12.08
C GLU A 58 21.39 -36.52 13.01
N THR A 59 20.55 -35.57 12.58
CA THR A 59 19.49 -35.00 13.44
C THR A 59 18.27 -35.91 13.52
N PHE A 60 17.83 -36.48 12.40
CA PHE A 60 16.54 -37.18 12.31
C PHE A 60 16.66 -38.70 12.36
N GLY A 61 17.87 -39.27 12.32
CA GLY A 61 18.10 -40.70 12.52
C GLY A 61 17.28 -41.58 11.56
N GLY A 62 16.65 -42.63 12.08
CA GLY A 62 15.94 -43.65 11.29
C GLY A 62 14.59 -43.25 10.69
N ASP A 63 14.00 -42.13 11.15
CA ASP A 63 12.70 -41.64 10.68
C ASP A 63 12.78 -40.98 9.30
N VAL A 64 13.99 -40.54 8.92
CA VAL A 64 14.29 -39.90 7.64
C VAL A 64 15.39 -40.68 6.93
N ALA A 65 15.11 -41.18 5.73
CA ALA A 65 16.12 -41.76 4.85
C ALA A 65 16.80 -40.64 4.05
N VAL A 66 18.12 -40.49 4.21
CA VAL A 66 18.92 -39.51 3.45
C VAL A 66 19.69 -40.23 2.34
N ILE A 67 19.61 -39.70 1.12
CA ILE A 67 20.27 -40.24 -0.06
C ILE A 67 21.06 -39.12 -0.74
N GLY A 68 22.31 -39.38 -1.11
CA GLY A 68 23.01 -38.55 -2.09
C GLY A 68 22.73 -39.06 -3.50
N LEU A 69 22.41 -38.17 -4.43
CA LEU A 69 22.26 -38.50 -5.85
C LEU A 69 23.33 -37.77 -6.65
N HIS A 70 24.33 -38.50 -7.13
CA HIS A 70 25.42 -37.93 -7.90
C HIS A 70 25.00 -37.74 -9.36
N THR A 71 24.55 -36.53 -9.71
CA THR A 71 23.97 -36.19 -11.01
C THR A 71 24.99 -35.44 -11.88
N VAL A 72 25.80 -36.19 -12.64
CA VAL A 72 26.84 -35.60 -13.49
C VAL A 72 26.25 -35.20 -14.84
N PHE A 73 26.13 -33.89 -15.08
CA PHE A 73 25.68 -33.34 -16.38
C PHE A 73 26.74 -32.50 -17.09
N GLU A 74 27.88 -32.27 -16.44
CA GLU A 74 29.04 -31.59 -16.99
C GLU A 74 30.32 -32.24 -16.46
N HIS A 75 31.41 -32.12 -17.22
CA HIS A 75 32.71 -32.68 -16.86
C HIS A 75 32.68 -34.19 -16.53
N HIS A 76 31.90 -34.97 -17.28
CA HIS A 76 31.67 -36.41 -17.08
C HIS A 76 32.95 -37.22 -16.81
N ALA A 77 34.01 -37.00 -17.60
CA ALA A 77 35.28 -37.71 -17.46
C ALA A 77 36.02 -37.45 -16.13
N ALA A 78 35.75 -36.31 -15.47
CA ALA A 78 36.41 -35.92 -14.23
C ALA A 78 35.62 -36.31 -12.96
N GLN A 79 34.40 -36.83 -13.11
CA GLN A 79 33.46 -37.11 -12.02
C GLN A 79 32.94 -38.55 -12.08
N GLY A 80 33.82 -39.49 -12.42
CA GLY A 80 33.47 -40.91 -12.49
C GLY A 80 33.33 -41.57 -11.10
N PRO A 81 32.84 -42.82 -11.05
CA PRO A 81 32.62 -43.54 -9.79
C PRO A 81 33.89 -43.73 -8.93
N GLU A 82 35.07 -43.86 -9.55
CA GLU A 82 36.34 -43.98 -8.83
C GLU A 82 36.71 -42.68 -8.10
N GLN A 83 36.56 -41.54 -8.78
CA GLN A 83 36.78 -40.22 -8.16
C GLN A 83 35.74 -39.96 -7.07
N LEU A 84 34.48 -40.35 -7.31
CA LEU A 84 33.42 -40.23 -6.32
C LEU A 84 33.73 -41.05 -5.07
N ARG A 85 34.24 -42.29 -5.19
CA ARG A 85 34.63 -43.12 -4.04
C ARG A 85 35.65 -42.41 -3.14
N ALA A 86 36.70 -41.84 -3.73
CA ALA A 86 37.71 -41.09 -3.00
C ALA A 86 37.11 -39.84 -2.34
N PHE A 87 36.25 -39.11 -3.06
CA PHE A 87 35.55 -37.94 -2.54
C PHE A 87 34.66 -38.28 -1.35
N LEU A 88 33.83 -39.32 -1.43
CA LEU A 88 32.94 -39.74 -0.34
C LEU A 88 33.72 -40.13 0.92
N HIS A 89 34.87 -40.79 0.74
CA HIS A 89 35.76 -41.14 1.83
C HIS A 89 36.38 -39.90 2.50
N GLU A 90 36.95 -38.98 1.72
CA GLU A 90 37.61 -37.77 2.22
C GLU A 90 36.63 -36.85 2.96
N TRP A 91 35.42 -36.67 2.41
CA TRP A 91 34.36 -35.84 2.98
C TRP A 91 33.50 -36.55 4.03
N ARG A 92 33.85 -37.80 4.36
CA ARG A 92 33.19 -38.64 5.38
C ARG A 92 31.67 -38.73 5.18
N ILE A 93 31.24 -38.85 3.93
CA ILE A 93 29.83 -39.03 3.60
C ILE A 93 29.46 -40.49 3.86
N ARG A 94 28.56 -40.72 4.82
CA ARG A 94 28.19 -42.07 5.29
C ARG A 94 26.81 -42.54 4.85
N PHE A 95 25.93 -41.62 4.44
CA PHE A 95 24.63 -41.99 3.91
C PHE A 95 24.75 -42.63 2.52
N PRO A 96 23.77 -43.43 2.07
CA PRO A 96 23.75 -44.04 0.74
C PRO A 96 23.87 -43.01 -0.38
N VAL A 97 24.71 -43.28 -1.37
CA VAL A 97 24.89 -42.41 -2.55
C VAL A 97 24.69 -43.21 -3.83
N GLY A 98 23.72 -42.81 -4.65
CA GLY A 98 23.48 -43.37 -5.98
C GLY A 98 24.13 -42.52 -7.07
N VAL A 99 24.77 -43.14 -8.05
CA VAL A 99 25.25 -42.49 -9.28
C VAL A 99 24.11 -42.49 -10.29
N ASP A 100 23.65 -41.31 -10.68
CA ASP A 100 22.54 -41.17 -11.62
C ASP A 100 22.92 -41.69 -13.02
N ALA A 101 22.08 -42.55 -13.59
CA ALA A 101 22.38 -43.19 -14.86
C ALA A 101 22.45 -42.16 -16.01
N PRO A 102 23.39 -42.32 -16.96
CA PRO A 102 23.52 -41.39 -18.08
C PRO A 102 22.26 -41.37 -18.96
N GLY A 103 21.82 -40.16 -19.30
CA GLY A 103 20.68 -39.91 -20.17
C GLY A 103 21.05 -39.86 -21.66
N PRO A 104 20.05 -39.68 -22.54
CA PRO A 104 20.29 -39.55 -23.99
C PRO A 104 20.94 -38.22 -24.40
N GLY A 105 21.05 -37.25 -23.49
CA GLY A 105 21.67 -35.94 -23.70
C GLY A 105 22.67 -35.61 -22.59
N ALA A 106 22.89 -34.31 -22.35
CA ALA A 106 23.82 -33.88 -21.30
C ALA A 106 23.31 -34.16 -19.87
N LEU A 107 22.00 -34.28 -19.66
CA LEU A 107 21.43 -34.53 -18.33
C LEU A 107 21.30 -36.04 -18.05
N PRO A 108 21.66 -36.51 -16.84
CA PRO A 108 21.39 -37.88 -16.42
C PRO A 108 19.90 -38.10 -16.13
N ARG A 109 19.47 -39.36 -16.08
CA ARG A 109 18.07 -39.75 -16.22
C ARG A 109 17.19 -39.34 -15.05
N THR A 110 17.64 -39.56 -13.83
CA THR A 110 16.89 -39.18 -12.62
C THR A 110 16.81 -37.65 -12.52
N MET A 111 17.91 -36.94 -12.80
CA MET A 111 17.94 -35.48 -12.85
C MET A 111 16.90 -34.92 -13.84
N ALA A 112 16.81 -35.49 -15.05
CA ALA A 112 15.82 -35.13 -16.05
C ALA A 112 14.39 -35.46 -15.59
N ALA A 113 14.17 -36.65 -15.00
CA ALA A 113 12.85 -37.09 -14.54
C ALA A 113 12.29 -36.23 -13.40
N TYR A 114 13.15 -35.72 -12.52
CA TYR A 114 12.76 -34.81 -11.44
C TYR A 114 12.67 -33.34 -11.87
N GLY A 115 13.11 -33.01 -13.09
CA GLY A 115 13.15 -31.65 -13.62
C GLY A 115 14.08 -30.73 -12.84
N LEU A 116 15.24 -31.23 -12.42
CA LEU A 116 16.20 -30.45 -11.63
C LEU A 116 16.92 -29.41 -12.50
N GLN A 117 17.15 -28.22 -11.95
CA GLN A 117 17.77 -27.09 -12.65
C GLN A 117 19.31 -27.08 -12.59
N GLY A 118 19.89 -27.88 -11.69
CA GLY A 118 21.34 -27.96 -11.46
C GLY A 118 21.66 -28.62 -10.12
N THR A 119 22.91 -28.48 -9.68
CA THR A 119 23.37 -28.96 -8.37
C THR A 119 23.97 -27.81 -7.52
N PRO A 120 23.80 -27.80 -6.18
CA PRO A 120 23.06 -28.77 -5.37
C PRO A 120 21.54 -28.61 -5.53
N SER A 121 20.80 -29.71 -5.44
CA SER A 121 19.33 -29.68 -5.33
C SER A 121 18.84 -30.64 -4.25
N LEU A 122 18.02 -30.15 -3.31
CA LEU A 122 17.41 -30.96 -2.25
C LEU A 122 15.98 -31.34 -2.62
N ILE A 123 15.65 -32.62 -2.49
CA ILE A 123 14.36 -33.20 -2.81
C ILE A 123 13.76 -33.80 -1.53
N LEU A 124 12.48 -33.53 -1.27
CA LEU A 124 11.74 -34.08 -0.14
C LEU A 124 10.60 -34.98 -0.63
N ILE A 125 10.51 -36.19 -0.10
CA ILE A 125 9.48 -37.18 -0.41
C ILE A 125 8.82 -37.62 0.90
N ASP A 126 7.49 -37.66 0.94
CA ASP A 126 6.75 -38.10 2.13
C ASP A 126 6.65 -39.61 2.28
N ARG A 127 6.10 -40.07 3.42
CA ARG A 127 5.98 -41.50 3.76
C ARG A 127 5.24 -42.34 2.70
N PRO A 128 4.16 -41.85 2.06
CA PRO A 128 3.54 -42.55 0.93
C PRO A 128 4.38 -42.62 -0.36
N GLY A 129 5.49 -41.88 -0.46
CA GLY A 129 6.35 -41.83 -1.64
C GLY A 129 5.95 -40.73 -2.64
N ARG A 130 5.34 -39.64 -2.18
CA ARG A 130 4.95 -38.51 -3.02
C ARG A 130 5.97 -37.38 -2.90
N LEU A 131 6.25 -36.73 -4.01
CA LEU A 131 7.18 -35.61 -4.08
C LEU A 131 6.57 -34.38 -3.41
N ARG A 132 7.27 -33.80 -2.43
CA ARG A 132 6.78 -32.68 -1.61
C ARG A 132 7.57 -31.40 -1.75
N ALA A 133 8.85 -31.48 -2.12
CA ALA A 133 9.66 -30.30 -2.39
C ALA A 133 10.81 -30.65 -3.33
N ARG A 134 11.25 -29.65 -4.12
CA ARG A 134 12.48 -29.63 -4.90
C ARG A 134 13.09 -28.24 -4.76
N HIS A 135 14.26 -28.13 -4.16
CA HIS A 135 14.92 -26.87 -3.90
C HIS A 135 16.29 -26.85 -4.58
N PHE A 136 16.57 -25.84 -5.40
CA PHE A 136 17.86 -25.68 -6.07
C PHE A 136 18.72 -24.65 -5.33
N GLY A 137 19.96 -25.01 -4.99
CA GLY A 137 20.91 -24.16 -4.26
C GLY A 137 20.91 -24.39 -2.75
N GLN A 138 21.33 -23.37 -1.99
CA GLN A 138 21.34 -23.44 -0.53
C GLN A 138 19.94 -23.20 0.03
N VAL A 139 19.52 -24.02 1.00
CA VAL A 139 18.39 -23.68 1.87
C VAL A 139 18.83 -22.56 2.81
N SER A 140 18.80 -21.35 2.28
CA SER A 140 18.99 -20.12 3.03
C SER A 140 17.78 -19.88 3.91
N SER A 141 18.00 -19.55 5.19
CA SER A 141 16.88 -19.21 6.08
C SER A 141 16.39 -17.81 5.75
N PHE A 142 15.09 -17.66 5.49
CA PHE A 142 14.44 -16.37 5.33
C PHE A 142 14.76 -15.43 6.51
N LEU A 143 14.83 -15.97 7.73
CA LEU A 143 15.23 -15.23 8.93
C LEU A 143 16.70 -14.77 8.89
N GLY A 144 17.59 -15.57 8.29
CA GLY A 144 18.99 -15.17 8.06
C GLY A 144 19.09 -13.99 7.08
N GLY A 145 18.28 -14.00 6.03
CA GLY A 145 18.14 -12.87 5.11
C GLY A 145 17.60 -11.61 5.80
N ILE A 146 16.57 -11.74 6.65
CA ILE A 146 16.08 -10.65 7.51
C ILE A 146 17.18 -10.13 8.45
N GLY A 147 17.93 -11.03 9.09
CA GLY A 147 19.02 -10.66 10.00
C GLY A 147 20.11 -9.85 9.30
N LEU A 148 20.50 -10.27 8.09
CA LEU A 148 21.48 -9.57 7.28
C LEU A 148 20.96 -8.20 6.81
N PHE A 149 19.68 -8.14 6.42
CA PHE A 149 19.01 -6.88 6.07
C PHE A 149 18.99 -5.91 7.26
N LEU A 150 18.58 -6.38 8.45
CA LEU A 150 18.52 -5.56 9.66
C LEU A 150 19.90 -5.07 10.07
N PHE A 151 20.92 -5.94 10.04
CA PHE A 151 22.29 -5.55 10.35
C PHE A 151 22.85 -4.54 9.33
N GLY A 152 22.54 -4.72 8.05
CA GLY A 152 22.87 -3.78 6.98
C GLY A 152 22.22 -2.41 7.20
N MET A 153 20.90 -2.38 7.44
CA MET A 153 20.16 -1.17 7.76
C MET A 153 20.72 -0.44 8.98
N GLN A 154 20.98 -1.15 10.09
CA GLN A 154 21.52 -0.54 11.30
C GLN A 154 22.91 0.06 11.06
N THR A 155 23.78 -0.66 10.36
CA THR A 155 25.14 -0.19 10.01
C THR A 155 25.07 1.05 9.12
N MET A 156 24.19 1.03 8.12
CA MET A 156 23.98 2.14 7.19
C MET A 156 23.41 3.36 7.91
N THR A 157 22.34 3.21 8.70
CA THR A 157 21.73 4.30 9.47
C THR A 157 22.72 4.92 10.44
N ALA A 158 23.52 4.13 11.16
CA ALA A 158 24.55 4.64 12.06
C ALA A 158 25.61 5.46 11.29
N ALA A 159 26.09 4.96 10.16
CA ALA A 159 27.08 5.64 9.34
C ALA A 159 26.55 6.95 8.72
N LEU A 160 25.32 6.93 8.20
CA LEU A 160 24.66 8.13 7.63
C LEU A 160 24.39 9.17 8.73
N ARG A 161 24.03 8.72 9.93
CA ARG A 161 23.89 9.59 11.10
C ARG A 161 25.21 10.22 11.51
N ASP A 162 26.32 9.49 11.47
CA ASP A 162 27.65 10.05 11.79
C ASP A 162 28.17 11.00 10.70
N LEU A 163 27.78 10.79 9.43
CA LEU A 163 28.12 11.67 8.32
C LEU A 163 27.31 12.98 8.32
N GLY A 164 26.02 12.92 8.65
CA GLY A 164 25.08 14.03 8.48
C GLY A 164 24.43 14.56 9.76
N GLY A 165 24.68 13.95 10.92
CA GLY A 165 23.88 14.14 12.13
C GLY A 165 23.85 15.57 12.68
N SER A 166 24.98 16.29 12.68
CA SER A 166 25.02 17.69 13.14
C SER A 166 24.20 18.61 12.23
N ARG A 167 24.38 18.48 10.91
CA ARG A 167 23.63 19.23 9.89
C ARG A 167 22.15 18.92 9.93
N LEU A 168 21.78 17.66 10.16
CA LEU A 168 20.38 17.26 10.28
C LEU A 168 19.74 17.85 11.54
N ARG A 169 20.42 17.82 12.69
CA ARG A 169 19.91 18.44 13.92
C ARG A 169 19.72 19.94 13.73
N GLU A 170 20.66 20.60 13.07
CA GLU A 170 20.56 22.02 12.74
C GLU A 170 19.42 22.30 11.76
N ALA A 171 19.24 21.46 10.74
CA ALA A 171 18.15 21.58 9.79
C ALA A 171 16.78 21.38 10.44
N LEU A 172 16.67 20.37 11.33
CA LEU A 172 15.47 20.14 12.14
C LEU A 172 15.19 21.28 13.12
N ALA A 173 16.19 22.07 13.54
CA ALA A 173 15.98 23.22 14.41
C ALA A 173 15.64 24.50 13.63
N ARG A 174 16.21 24.69 12.43
CA ARG A 174 16.14 25.95 11.67
C ARG A 174 15.09 25.95 10.55
N PHE A 175 14.85 24.81 9.90
CA PHE A 175 13.97 24.71 8.72
C PHE A 175 12.60 24.11 9.02
N THR A 176 12.17 24.08 10.29
CA THR A 176 10.84 23.57 10.68
C THR A 176 9.95 24.68 11.26
N THR A 177 10.06 25.88 10.70
CA THR A 177 9.30 27.06 11.12
C THR A 177 7.84 27.02 10.63
N SER A 178 7.54 26.20 9.61
CA SER A 178 6.18 25.94 9.12
C SER A 178 5.89 24.44 8.99
N PRO A 179 4.61 24.00 8.95
CA PRO A 179 4.26 22.60 8.76
C PRO A 179 4.84 21.99 7.47
N ALA A 180 4.84 22.76 6.37
CA ALA A 180 5.36 22.33 5.07
C ALA A 180 6.89 22.09 5.11
N THR A 181 7.62 23.07 5.64
CA THR A 181 9.08 22.98 5.76
C THR A 181 9.48 21.90 6.76
N GLY A 182 8.69 21.70 7.82
CA GLY A 182 8.79 20.56 8.72
C GLY A 182 8.57 19.21 8.00
N ALA A 183 7.54 19.10 7.14
CA ALA A 183 7.26 17.87 6.39
C ALA A 183 8.37 17.54 5.39
N VAL A 184 8.84 18.51 4.61
CA VAL A 184 9.98 18.30 3.71
C VAL A 184 11.23 17.90 4.49
N THR A 185 11.52 18.58 5.61
CA THR A 185 12.68 18.26 6.45
C THR A 185 12.55 16.86 7.09
N GLY A 186 11.36 16.47 7.53
CA GLY A 186 11.07 15.15 8.07
C GLY A 186 11.19 14.05 7.02
N ALA A 187 10.67 14.29 5.81
CA ALA A 187 10.72 13.35 4.70
C ALA A 187 12.15 13.13 4.21
N LEU A 188 12.88 14.22 3.92
CA LEU A 188 14.27 14.15 3.49
C LEU A 188 15.16 13.61 4.62
N GLY A 189 14.95 14.04 5.86
CA GLY A 189 15.69 13.56 7.02
C GLY A 189 15.51 12.05 7.22
N THR A 190 14.29 11.55 7.06
CA THR A 190 13.99 10.12 7.14
C THR A 190 14.54 9.35 5.95
N ALA A 191 14.39 9.86 4.73
CA ALA A 191 14.92 9.22 3.54
C ALA A 191 16.46 9.14 3.57
N VAL A 192 17.13 10.17 4.09
CA VAL A 192 18.60 10.16 4.23
C VAL A 192 19.05 9.28 5.39
N LEU A 193 18.42 9.36 6.56
CA LEU A 193 18.81 8.50 7.70
C LEU A 193 18.28 7.07 7.62
N GLN A 194 17.32 6.82 6.74
CA GLN A 194 16.61 5.55 6.58
C GLN A 194 15.93 5.07 7.88
N SER A 195 15.54 6.02 8.75
CA SER A 195 14.92 5.70 10.04
C SER A 195 14.00 6.82 10.53
N SER A 196 12.68 6.64 10.37
CA SER A 196 11.67 7.58 10.89
C SER A 196 11.65 7.59 12.40
N SER A 197 11.77 6.42 13.05
CA SER A 197 11.82 6.35 14.52
C SER A 197 12.97 7.16 15.11
N ALA A 198 14.14 7.19 14.46
CA ALA A 198 15.27 8.00 14.93
C ALA A 198 14.95 9.50 14.85
N ILE A 199 14.31 9.96 13.77
CA ILE A 199 13.85 11.36 13.64
C ILE A 199 12.83 11.67 14.72
N ILE A 200 11.81 10.82 14.91
CA ILE A 200 10.75 11.03 15.91
C ILE A 200 11.32 11.11 17.33
N VAL A 201 12.23 10.22 17.70
CA VAL A 201 12.88 10.25 19.02
C VAL A 201 13.69 11.54 19.20
N MET A 202 14.40 12.01 18.15
CA MET A 202 15.10 13.30 18.21
C MET A 202 14.13 14.48 18.38
N VAL A 203 13.03 14.50 17.64
CA VAL A 203 12.00 15.54 17.75
C VAL A 203 11.36 15.57 19.13
N ILE A 204 11.01 14.41 19.69
CA ILE A 204 10.50 14.29 21.07
C ILE A 204 11.54 14.83 22.05
N GLY A 205 12.82 14.48 21.88
CA GLY A 205 13.92 14.99 22.70
C GLY A 205 14.07 16.52 22.62
N PHE A 206 13.96 17.11 21.43
CA PHE A 206 14.03 18.57 21.23
C PHE A 206 12.85 19.30 21.87
N VAL A 207 11.65 18.74 21.80
CA VAL A 207 10.49 19.27 22.52
C VAL A 207 10.67 19.14 24.04
N GLY A 208 11.24 18.04 24.50
CA GLY A 208 11.59 17.85 25.92
C GLY A 208 12.59 18.88 26.43
N ALA A 209 13.59 19.20 25.61
CA ALA A 209 14.64 20.17 25.91
C ALA A 209 14.23 21.64 25.69
N GLY A 210 13.00 21.91 25.23
CA GLY A 210 12.52 23.26 24.92
C GLY A 210 13.16 23.90 23.68
N LEU A 211 13.89 23.13 22.87
CA LEU A 211 14.52 23.58 21.62
C LEU A 211 13.50 23.67 20.46
N MET A 212 12.34 23.02 20.61
CA MET A 212 11.29 22.97 19.62
C MET A 212 9.91 23.04 20.28
N ALA A 213 8.98 23.75 19.66
CA ALA A 213 7.59 23.79 20.10
C ALA A 213 6.81 22.61 19.50
N PHE A 214 5.81 22.11 20.23
CA PHE A 214 4.94 21.02 19.78
C PHE A 214 4.36 21.23 18.36
N PRO A 215 3.85 22.43 17.95
CA PRO A 215 3.28 22.61 16.61
C PRO A 215 4.27 22.34 15.48
N GLN A 216 5.56 22.61 15.69
CA GLN A 216 6.61 22.37 14.68
C GLN A 216 6.83 20.87 14.45
N THR A 217 6.58 20.04 15.47
CA THR A 217 6.74 18.58 15.36
C THR A 217 5.73 17.92 14.44
N VAL A 218 4.56 18.53 14.27
CA VAL A 218 3.45 17.98 13.46
C VAL A 218 3.84 17.87 12.00
N GLY A 219 4.52 18.89 11.46
CA GLY A 219 5.06 18.83 10.09
C GLY A 219 6.10 17.73 9.95
N ILE A 220 7.03 17.63 10.91
CA ILE A 220 8.09 16.62 10.86
C ILE A 220 7.51 15.21 10.90
N ILE A 221 6.54 14.95 11.77
CA ILE A 221 5.85 13.65 11.87
C ILE A 221 5.26 13.24 10.52
N LEU A 222 4.56 14.16 9.85
CA LEU A 222 3.97 13.91 8.54
C LEU A 222 5.05 13.59 7.50
N GLY A 223 6.11 14.39 7.47
CA GLY A 223 7.26 14.16 6.60
C GLY A 223 7.89 12.79 6.80
N THR A 224 8.10 12.39 8.05
CA THR A 224 8.79 11.14 8.38
C THR A 224 8.08 9.91 7.86
N ASN A 225 6.75 9.94 7.75
CA ASN A 225 5.98 8.85 7.15
C ASN A 225 6.25 8.73 5.64
N ILE A 226 6.16 9.84 4.90
CA ILE A 226 6.51 9.88 3.47
C ILE A 226 7.97 9.43 3.25
N GLY A 227 8.90 9.91 4.09
CA GLY A 227 10.31 9.53 3.97
C GLY A 227 10.59 8.05 4.26
N THR A 228 9.74 7.37 5.04
CA THR A 228 9.89 5.93 5.34
C THR A 228 9.73 5.07 4.09
N THR A 229 8.92 5.52 3.12
CA THR A 229 8.66 4.78 1.87
C THR A 229 9.88 4.74 0.96
N ALA A 230 10.88 5.61 1.17
CA ALA A 230 12.12 5.66 0.40
C ALA A 230 12.88 4.32 0.41
N THR A 231 12.82 3.57 1.52
CA THR A 231 13.44 2.23 1.58
C THR A 231 12.75 1.26 0.62
N GLY A 232 11.41 1.27 0.57
CA GLY A 232 10.64 0.43 -0.35
C GLY A 232 10.98 0.76 -1.81
N TRP A 233 11.00 2.05 -2.17
CA TRP A 233 11.38 2.49 -3.51
C TRP A 233 12.81 2.11 -3.88
N MET A 234 13.76 2.24 -2.95
CA MET A 234 15.13 1.77 -3.14
C MET A 234 15.13 0.26 -3.44
N VAL A 235 14.42 -0.55 -2.66
CA VAL A 235 14.37 -2.00 -2.86
C VAL A 235 13.68 -2.37 -4.18
N ALA A 236 12.53 -1.77 -4.51
CA ALA A 236 11.76 -2.03 -5.73
C ALA A 236 12.51 -1.63 -7.01
N LEU A 237 13.07 -0.42 -7.06
CA LEU A 237 13.72 0.11 -8.26
C LEU A 237 15.18 -0.36 -8.41
N ILE A 238 15.93 -0.40 -7.31
CA ILE A 238 17.37 -0.71 -7.34
C ILE A 238 17.60 -2.21 -7.10
N GLY A 239 16.87 -2.83 -6.17
CA GLY A 239 17.08 -4.24 -5.84
C GLY A 239 16.62 -5.20 -6.93
N PHE A 240 15.32 -5.21 -7.18
CA PHE A 240 14.71 -6.17 -8.10
C PHE A 240 14.98 -5.81 -9.57
N LYS A 241 14.78 -4.54 -9.96
CA LYS A 241 14.94 -4.12 -11.37
C LYS A 241 16.38 -4.11 -11.88
N LEU A 242 17.36 -3.71 -11.06
CA LEU A 242 18.76 -3.66 -11.48
C LEU A 242 19.56 -4.93 -11.14
N LYS A 243 18.91 -5.98 -10.61
CA LYS A 243 19.54 -7.25 -10.19
C LYS A 243 20.78 -7.03 -9.31
N LEU A 244 20.71 -6.08 -8.37
CA LEU A 244 21.88 -5.67 -7.57
C LEU A 244 22.47 -6.79 -6.70
N GLY A 245 21.77 -7.91 -6.52
CA GLY A 245 22.29 -9.09 -5.82
C GLY A 245 23.66 -9.56 -6.36
N SER A 246 23.90 -9.47 -7.67
CA SER A 246 25.21 -9.83 -8.26
C SER A 246 26.31 -8.79 -7.98
N ALA A 247 25.94 -7.52 -7.80
CA ALA A 247 26.86 -6.43 -7.49
C ALA A 247 27.11 -6.27 -5.98
N ALA A 248 26.31 -6.89 -5.11
CA ALA A 248 26.37 -6.71 -3.67
C ALA A 248 27.72 -7.14 -3.06
N LEU A 249 28.29 -8.27 -3.50
CA LEU A 249 29.59 -8.76 -3.01
C LEU A 249 30.77 -7.88 -3.44
N PRO A 250 30.93 -7.49 -4.73
CA PRO A 250 31.91 -6.49 -5.13
C PRO A 250 31.77 -5.16 -4.38
N LEU A 251 30.53 -4.70 -4.17
CA LEU A 251 30.26 -3.47 -3.43
C LEU A 251 30.66 -3.58 -1.96
N LEU A 252 30.39 -4.74 -1.34
CA LEU A 252 30.81 -5.05 0.03
C LEU A 252 32.33 -5.07 0.17
N PHE A 253 33.05 -5.61 -0.83
CA PHE A 253 34.51 -5.58 -0.85
C PHE A 253 35.05 -4.14 -0.87
N VAL A 254 34.54 -3.29 -1.77
CA VAL A 254 34.92 -1.86 -1.82
C VAL A 254 34.57 -1.15 -0.51
N ALA A 255 33.39 -1.43 0.04
CA ALA A 255 32.96 -0.88 1.33
C ALA A 255 33.90 -1.29 2.48
N ALA A 256 34.32 -2.56 2.53
CA ALA A 256 35.26 -3.06 3.51
C ALA A 256 36.62 -2.37 3.38
N LEU A 257 37.14 -2.21 2.16
CA LEU A 257 38.38 -1.46 1.91
C LEU A 257 38.27 -0.01 2.37
N LEU A 258 37.19 0.68 2.02
CA LEU A 258 36.95 2.06 2.47
C LEU A 258 36.84 2.17 3.99
N ARG A 259 36.25 1.17 4.66
CA ARG A 259 36.11 1.14 6.12
C ARG A 259 37.39 0.77 6.86
N LEU A 260 38.24 -0.08 6.29
CA LEU A 260 39.48 -0.54 6.91
C LEU A 260 40.65 0.41 6.64
N LEU A 261 40.75 0.92 5.40
CA LEU A 261 41.87 1.73 4.94
C LEU A 261 41.54 3.24 4.93
N GLY A 262 40.25 3.58 4.84
CA GLY A 262 39.82 4.98 4.83
C GLY A 262 39.86 5.60 6.21
N HIS A 263 39.98 6.93 6.24
CA HIS A 263 39.95 7.74 7.47
C HIS A 263 38.80 8.74 7.45
N GLY A 264 38.28 9.08 8.65
CA GLY A 264 37.27 10.11 8.85
C GLY A 264 36.01 9.89 8.01
N ARG A 265 35.75 10.77 7.03
CA ARG A 265 34.54 10.69 6.18
C ARG A 265 34.52 9.43 5.30
N TRP A 266 35.68 8.97 4.82
CA TRP A 266 35.76 7.81 3.91
C TRP A 266 35.51 6.50 4.65
N GLN A 267 35.98 6.40 5.90
CA GLN A 267 35.66 5.28 6.78
C GLN A 267 34.15 5.13 7.00
N ARG A 268 33.47 6.26 7.25
CA ARG A 268 32.01 6.30 7.43
C ARG A 268 31.27 6.04 6.12
N ALA A 269 31.77 6.54 5.00
CA ALA A 269 31.21 6.22 3.68
C ALA A 269 31.32 4.73 3.36
N GLY A 270 32.45 4.09 3.71
CA GLY A 270 32.63 2.64 3.63
C GLY A 270 31.64 1.88 4.51
N ALA A 271 31.39 2.35 5.75
CA ALA A 271 30.37 1.77 6.61
C ALA A 271 28.95 1.90 6.03
N ALA A 272 28.59 3.07 5.47
CA ALA A 272 27.30 3.27 4.82
C ALA A 272 27.13 2.37 3.59
N LEU A 273 28.16 2.28 2.75
CA LEU A 273 28.18 1.43 1.57
C LEU A 273 28.12 -0.06 1.93
N GLY A 274 28.79 -0.46 3.02
CA GLY A 274 28.76 -1.83 3.52
C GLY A 274 27.37 -2.21 4.03
N GLY A 275 26.73 -1.32 4.78
CA GLY A 275 25.34 -1.50 5.19
C GLY A 275 24.39 -1.62 3.99
N PHE A 276 24.56 -0.77 2.97
CA PHE A 276 23.82 -0.85 1.71
C PHE A 276 24.03 -2.20 0.99
N ALA A 277 25.26 -2.68 0.87
CA ALA A 277 25.54 -3.99 0.27
C ALA A 277 24.91 -5.16 1.05
N LEU A 278 24.97 -5.12 2.38
CA LEU A 278 24.37 -6.13 3.26
C LEU A 278 22.84 -6.17 3.14
N ILE A 279 22.19 -5.01 2.94
CA ILE A 279 20.74 -4.95 2.66
C ILE A 279 20.38 -5.78 1.42
N PHE A 280 21.07 -5.58 0.30
CA PHE A 280 20.79 -6.33 -0.93
C PHE A 280 21.18 -7.80 -0.82
N LEU A 281 22.27 -8.12 -0.13
CA LEU A 281 22.62 -9.51 0.14
C LEU A 281 21.55 -10.19 1.01
N GLY A 282 20.98 -9.47 1.98
CA GLY A 282 19.84 -9.92 2.79
C GLY A 282 18.59 -10.17 1.95
N ILE A 283 18.26 -9.26 1.03
CA ILE A 283 17.14 -9.44 0.09
C ILE A 283 17.36 -10.64 -0.81
N GLY A 284 18.53 -10.78 -1.43
CA GLY A 284 18.85 -11.94 -2.27
C GLY A 284 18.74 -13.25 -1.49
N THR A 285 19.20 -13.27 -0.23
CA THR A 285 19.06 -14.42 0.67
C THR A 285 17.58 -14.71 0.98
N MET A 286 16.76 -13.69 1.22
CA MET A 286 15.31 -13.87 1.42
C MET A 286 14.63 -14.42 0.16
N GLN A 287 14.98 -13.92 -1.03
CA GLN A 287 14.43 -14.41 -2.31
C GLN A 287 14.80 -15.86 -2.59
N SER A 288 16.06 -16.24 -2.34
CA SER A 288 16.49 -17.63 -2.46
C SER A 288 15.75 -18.53 -1.47
N ALA A 289 15.52 -18.05 -0.23
CA ALA A 289 14.75 -18.78 0.79
C ALA A 289 13.27 -18.98 0.42
N THR A 290 12.70 -18.12 -0.43
CA THR A 290 11.31 -18.26 -0.91
C THR A 290 11.15 -19.22 -2.08
N THR A 291 12.25 -19.67 -2.72
CA THR A 291 12.17 -20.66 -3.80
C THR A 291 11.71 -22.03 -3.25
N GLY A 292 10.49 -22.44 -3.59
CA GLY A 292 9.84 -23.64 -3.05
C GLY A 292 9.01 -23.41 -1.77
N LEU A 293 8.90 -22.16 -1.30
CA LEU A 293 8.00 -21.81 -0.20
C LEU A 293 6.53 -21.79 -0.64
N GLU A 294 6.27 -21.69 -1.95
CA GLU A 294 4.93 -21.75 -2.57
C GLU A 294 4.17 -23.03 -2.19
N ASP A 295 4.85 -24.15 -1.90
CA ASP A 295 4.19 -25.40 -1.50
C ASP A 295 3.79 -25.44 -0.01
N TRP A 296 4.37 -24.55 0.81
CA TRP A 296 4.21 -24.52 2.28
C TRP A 296 3.56 -23.27 2.82
N LEU A 297 3.52 -22.18 2.05
CA LEU A 297 2.97 -20.89 2.45
C LEU A 297 2.29 -20.26 1.23
N THR A 298 1.05 -20.69 0.99
CA THR A 298 0.24 -20.12 -0.08
C THR A 298 -0.62 -18.96 0.43
N PRO A 299 -1.08 -18.04 -0.45
CA PRO A 299 -2.00 -16.98 -0.07
C PRO A 299 -3.28 -17.49 0.62
N GLU A 300 -3.71 -18.72 0.32
CA GLU A 300 -4.90 -19.36 0.92
C GLU A 300 -4.67 -19.86 2.35
N MET A 301 -3.41 -20.07 2.76
CA MET A 301 -3.07 -20.39 4.15
C MET A 301 -3.04 -19.15 5.04
N LEU A 302 -2.91 -17.98 4.43
CA LEU A 302 -2.95 -16.69 5.12
C LEU A 302 -4.37 -16.12 5.12
N PRO A 303 -4.65 -15.14 6.01
CA PRO A 303 -5.97 -14.53 6.07
C PRO A 303 -6.42 -14.03 4.69
N PRO A 304 -7.62 -14.40 4.21
CA PRO A 304 -8.05 -14.11 2.84
C PRO A 304 -8.31 -12.61 2.63
N ASP A 305 -8.45 -12.18 1.38
CA ASP A 305 -8.76 -10.81 0.94
C ASP A 305 -10.19 -10.33 1.30
N THR A 306 -10.61 -10.63 2.52
CA THR A 306 -11.86 -10.22 3.15
C THR A 306 -11.57 -9.17 4.21
N TRP A 307 -12.55 -8.34 4.57
CA TRP A 307 -12.37 -7.34 5.63
C TRP A 307 -11.77 -7.90 6.93
N PRO A 308 -12.22 -9.05 7.47
CA PRO A 308 -11.58 -9.65 8.64
C PRO A 308 -10.15 -10.11 8.39
N GLY A 309 -9.85 -10.66 7.21
CA GLY A 309 -8.51 -11.11 6.87
C GLY A 309 -7.52 -9.95 6.71
N LEU A 310 -7.94 -8.85 6.08
CA LEU A 310 -7.13 -7.63 5.98
C LEU A 310 -6.80 -7.05 7.37
N LEU A 311 -7.75 -7.07 8.32
CA LEU A 311 -7.49 -6.65 9.70
C LEU A 311 -6.46 -7.56 10.40
N GLN A 312 -6.49 -8.87 10.14
CA GLN A 312 -5.48 -9.81 10.64
C GLN A 312 -4.10 -9.53 10.03
N MET A 313 -4.05 -9.22 8.73
CA MET A 313 -2.80 -8.83 8.06
C MET A 313 -2.22 -7.52 8.61
N ILE A 314 -3.06 -6.54 8.93
CA ILE A 314 -2.63 -5.32 9.67
C ILE A 314 -2.04 -5.71 11.03
N GLY A 315 -2.71 -6.58 11.79
CA GLY A 315 -2.21 -7.07 13.07
C GLY A 315 -0.84 -7.77 12.95
N LEU A 316 -0.66 -8.57 11.91
CA LEU A 316 0.61 -9.23 11.59
C LEU A 316 1.70 -8.20 11.27
N GLY A 317 1.39 -7.16 10.48
CA GLY A 317 2.30 -6.06 10.18
C GLY A 317 2.76 -5.31 11.44
N VAL A 318 1.84 -5.01 12.35
CA VAL A 318 2.16 -4.42 13.67
C VAL A 318 3.12 -5.32 14.43
N LEU A 319 2.81 -6.62 14.53
CA LEU A 319 3.62 -7.59 15.26
C LEU A 319 5.03 -7.70 14.67
N ILE A 320 5.14 -7.79 13.34
CA ILE A 320 6.43 -7.83 12.64
C ILE A 320 7.25 -6.61 12.99
N THR A 321 6.70 -5.40 12.87
CA THR A 321 7.44 -4.17 13.21
C THR A 321 7.83 -4.10 14.69
N LEU A 322 6.99 -4.61 15.60
CA LEU A 322 7.34 -4.67 17.03
C LEU A 322 8.46 -5.68 17.32
N ILE A 323 8.51 -6.82 16.62
CA ILE A 323 9.58 -7.82 16.81
C ILE A 323 10.88 -7.33 16.17
N THR A 324 10.82 -6.93 14.90
CA THR A 324 12.01 -6.49 14.14
C THR A 324 12.49 -5.11 14.56
N GLN A 325 11.64 -4.35 15.25
CA GLN A 325 11.86 -2.94 15.56
C GLN A 325 12.15 -2.14 14.28
N SER A 326 11.65 -2.56 13.11
CA SER A 326 11.91 -1.90 11.84
C SER A 326 10.78 -2.16 10.83
N SER A 327 10.02 -1.12 10.50
CA SER A 327 9.01 -1.18 9.44
C SER A 327 9.65 -1.37 8.07
N SER A 328 10.80 -0.75 7.80
CA SER A 328 11.54 -0.94 6.55
C SER A 328 11.93 -2.40 6.30
N ALA A 329 12.29 -3.15 7.36
CA ALA A 329 12.57 -4.58 7.25
C ALA A 329 11.30 -5.38 6.94
N GLY A 330 10.19 -5.06 7.60
CA GLY A 330 8.89 -5.65 7.27
C GLY A 330 8.48 -5.38 5.82
N VAL A 331 8.61 -4.14 5.34
CA VAL A 331 8.27 -3.75 3.96
C VAL A 331 9.15 -4.51 2.96
N ALA A 332 10.45 -4.64 3.22
CA ALA A 332 11.34 -5.42 2.37
C ALA A 332 10.94 -6.91 2.34
N SER A 333 10.59 -7.50 3.48
CA SER A 333 10.05 -8.87 3.53
C SER A 333 8.74 -8.99 2.77
N ALA A 334 7.83 -8.01 2.87
CA ALA A 334 6.58 -7.98 2.10
C ALA A 334 6.85 -7.95 0.59
N LEU A 335 7.83 -7.14 0.16
CA LEU A 335 8.24 -7.05 -1.25
C LEU A 335 8.85 -8.35 -1.79
N VAL A 336 9.57 -9.10 -0.96
CA VAL A 336 10.07 -10.43 -1.34
C VAL A 336 8.94 -11.46 -1.38
N LEU A 337 8.02 -11.44 -0.42
CA LEU A 337 6.91 -12.41 -0.38
C LEU A 337 5.91 -12.20 -1.53
N ILE A 338 5.66 -10.96 -1.94
CA ILE A 338 4.80 -10.67 -3.10
C ILE A 338 5.50 -11.01 -4.43
N ASP A 339 6.84 -10.87 -4.51
CA ASP A 339 7.66 -11.32 -5.65
C ASP A 339 7.54 -12.82 -5.87
N ALA A 340 7.60 -13.57 -4.76
CA ALA A 340 7.50 -15.02 -4.74
C ALA A 340 6.05 -15.54 -4.85
N GLY A 341 5.04 -14.66 -5.00
CA GLY A 341 3.64 -15.07 -5.06
C GLY A 341 3.07 -15.66 -3.76
N ALA A 342 3.83 -15.64 -2.65
CA ALA A 342 3.42 -16.21 -1.37
C ALA A 342 2.31 -15.39 -0.67
N ILE A 343 2.23 -14.09 -0.98
CA ILE A 343 1.14 -13.19 -0.53
C ILE A 343 0.59 -12.38 -1.69
N GLY A 344 -0.73 -12.13 -1.65
CA GLY A 344 -1.40 -11.24 -2.59
C GLY A 344 -1.10 -9.75 -2.33
N PHE A 345 -1.44 -8.91 -3.31
CA PHE A 345 -1.27 -7.46 -3.21
C PHE A 345 -2.02 -6.85 -2.01
N LEU A 346 -3.29 -7.22 -1.82
CA LEU A 346 -4.12 -6.68 -0.73
C LEU A 346 -3.60 -7.11 0.64
N GLN A 347 -3.17 -8.38 0.79
CA GLN A 347 -2.50 -8.89 1.98
C GLN A 347 -1.22 -8.10 2.28
N ALA A 348 -0.35 -7.90 1.28
CA ALA A 348 0.89 -7.14 1.43
C ALA A 348 0.62 -5.68 1.83
N ALA A 349 -0.32 -5.01 1.16
CA ALA A 349 -0.70 -3.63 1.44
C ALA A 349 -1.29 -3.47 2.86
N ALA A 350 -2.16 -4.39 3.29
CA ALA A 350 -2.68 -4.41 4.66
C ALA A 350 -1.56 -4.64 5.70
N MET A 351 -0.58 -5.49 5.38
CA MET A 351 0.58 -5.70 6.25
C MET A 351 1.42 -4.42 6.38
N VAL A 352 1.67 -3.70 5.28
CA VAL A 352 2.39 -2.41 5.30
C VAL A 352 1.67 -1.37 6.16
N ILE A 353 0.33 -1.26 6.06
CA ILE A 353 -0.47 -0.40 6.96
C ILE A 353 -0.20 -0.75 8.43
N GLY A 354 -0.19 -2.04 8.76
CA GLY A 354 0.15 -2.52 10.10
C GLY A 354 1.56 -2.13 10.54
N MET A 355 2.53 -2.19 9.63
CA MET A 355 3.92 -1.83 9.92
C MET A 355 4.09 -0.34 10.26
N ASP A 356 3.35 0.54 9.59
CA ASP A 356 3.34 1.98 9.87
C ASP A 356 2.75 2.26 11.26
N ILE A 357 1.65 1.58 11.63
CA ILE A 357 1.10 1.65 13.00
C ILE A 357 2.15 1.20 14.03
N GLY A 358 2.81 0.06 13.80
CA GLY A 358 3.81 -0.50 14.71
C GLY A 358 5.00 0.44 14.97
N THR A 359 5.36 1.27 13.99
CA THR A 359 6.49 2.22 14.08
C THR A 359 6.31 3.26 15.18
N THR A 360 5.06 3.54 15.57
CA THR A 360 4.73 4.56 16.58
C THR A 360 5.13 4.17 18.00
N PHE A 361 5.34 2.87 18.27
CA PHE A 361 5.67 2.34 19.58
C PHE A 361 6.95 2.95 20.19
N LYS A 362 7.99 3.16 19.39
CA LYS A 362 9.26 3.75 19.87
C LYS A 362 9.10 5.20 20.31
N GLY A 363 8.22 5.96 19.64
CA GLY A 363 7.90 7.34 20.02
C GLY A 363 7.18 7.40 21.37
N LEU A 364 6.26 6.46 21.63
CA LEU A 364 5.60 6.33 22.93
C LEU A 364 6.63 6.04 24.04
N LEU A 365 7.48 5.04 23.84
CA LEU A 365 8.59 4.69 24.75
C LEU A 365 9.48 5.91 25.06
N ALA A 366 9.87 6.67 24.04
CA ALA A 366 10.72 7.85 24.19
C ALA A 366 10.05 9.01 24.96
N SER A 367 8.72 9.00 25.09
CA SER A 367 7.97 10.01 25.83
C SER A 367 7.66 9.62 27.28
N LEU A 368 7.93 8.37 27.68
CA LEU A 368 7.70 7.87 29.04
C LEU A 368 8.56 8.66 30.04
N GLY A 369 7.97 9.07 31.16
CA GLY A 369 8.64 9.91 32.15
C GLY A 369 8.91 11.36 31.71
N GLY A 370 8.58 11.72 30.46
CA GLY A 370 8.83 13.04 29.88
C GLY A 370 7.77 14.11 30.15
N SER A 371 8.02 15.32 29.63
CA SER A 371 7.15 16.49 29.76
C SER A 371 5.80 16.33 29.05
N ARG A 372 4.82 17.18 29.36
CA ARG A 372 3.51 17.18 28.66
C ARG A 372 3.68 17.36 27.16
N ALA A 373 4.65 18.16 26.73
CA ALA A 373 4.91 18.41 25.31
C ALA A 373 5.49 17.16 24.62
N MET A 374 6.41 16.43 25.27
CA MET A 374 6.92 15.14 24.76
C MET A 374 5.80 14.11 24.56
N ARG A 375 4.92 13.97 25.56
CA ARG A 375 3.77 13.07 25.49
C ARG A 375 2.80 13.47 24.39
N ARG A 376 2.52 14.78 24.23
CA ARG A 376 1.69 15.30 23.13
C ARG A 376 2.29 14.98 21.77
N THR A 377 3.60 15.14 21.57
CA THR A 377 4.28 14.79 20.31
C THR A 377 4.17 13.29 20.02
N ALA A 378 4.40 12.42 21.00
CA ALA A 378 4.28 10.97 20.80
C ALA A 378 2.84 10.54 20.49
N VAL A 379 1.85 11.09 21.20
CA VAL A 379 0.43 10.83 20.92
C VAL A 379 0.04 11.37 19.53
N ALA A 380 0.53 12.55 19.14
CA ALA A 380 0.29 13.09 17.79
C ALA A 380 0.82 12.15 16.70
N HIS A 381 1.99 11.54 16.90
CA HIS A 381 2.54 10.53 15.99
C HIS A 381 1.67 9.28 15.90
N VAL A 382 1.16 8.78 17.05
CA VAL A 382 0.24 7.63 17.09
C VAL A 382 -1.08 7.94 16.37
N LEU A 383 -1.72 9.06 16.72
CA LEU A 383 -2.99 9.46 16.12
C LEU A 383 -2.86 9.71 14.61
N PHE A 384 -1.73 10.26 14.17
CA PHE A 384 -1.45 10.46 12.76
C PHE A 384 -1.37 9.14 12.00
N ASN A 385 -0.56 8.18 12.46
CA ASN A 385 -0.43 6.88 11.79
C ASN A 385 -1.71 6.06 11.83
N LEU A 386 -2.50 6.13 12.93
CA LEU A 386 -3.82 5.51 12.99
C LEU A 386 -4.77 6.12 11.96
N PHE A 387 -4.76 7.45 11.81
CA PHE A 387 -5.55 8.13 10.79
C PHE A 387 -5.11 7.75 9.37
N SER A 388 -3.80 7.79 9.08
CA SER A 388 -3.23 7.31 7.80
C SER A 388 -3.65 5.88 7.52
N ALA A 389 -3.59 4.99 8.51
CA ALA A 389 -3.94 3.58 8.38
C ALA A 389 -5.43 3.38 8.04
N VAL A 390 -6.33 4.10 8.70
CA VAL A 390 -7.77 4.04 8.39
C VAL A 390 -8.02 4.56 6.97
N LEU A 391 -7.41 5.69 6.61
CA LEU A 391 -7.54 6.26 5.26
C LEU A 391 -6.99 5.29 4.20
N ALA A 392 -5.79 4.76 4.40
CA ALA A 392 -5.15 3.80 3.50
C ALA A 392 -5.99 2.53 3.35
N LEU A 393 -6.58 2.01 4.44
CA LEU A 393 -7.45 0.83 4.41
C LEU A 393 -8.76 1.09 3.64
N LEU A 394 -9.39 2.25 3.85
CA LEU A 394 -10.60 2.63 3.11
C LEU A 394 -10.30 2.82 1.61
N LEU A 395 -9.15 3.39 1.29
CA LEU A 395 -8.72 3.60 -0.08
C LEU A 395 -8.27 2.30 -0.75
N LEU A 396 -7.69 1.36 0.00
CA LEU A 396 -7.05 0.14 -0.50
C LEU A 396 -7.92 -0.57 -1.55
N VAL A 397 -9.18 -0.85 -1.24
CA VAL A 397 -10.09 -1.56 -2.17
C VAL A 397 -10.43 -0.72 -3.41
N THR A 398 -10.40 0.61 -3.31
CA THR A 398 -10.78 1.53 -4.41
C THR A 398 -9.62 1.97 -5.30
N ILE A 399 -8.40 2.04 -4.76
CA ILE A 399 -7.21 2.52 -5.47
C ILE A 399 -6.28 1.39 -5.87
N ALA A 400 -6.36 0.20 -5.26
CA ALA A 400 -5.46 -0.92 -5.56
C ALA A 400 -5.45 -1.28 -7.05
N GLU A 401 -6.63 -1.53 -7.64
CA GLU A 401 -6.72 -1.92 -9.05
C GLU A 401 -6.22 -0.81 -10.01
N PRO A 402 -6.67 0.46 -9.90
CA PRO A 402 -6.14 1.55 -10.71
C PRO A 402 -4.63 1.75 -10.54
N LEU A 403 -4.11 1.63 -9.32
CA LEU A 403 -2.71 1.82 -9.01
C LEU A 403 -1.85 0.70 -9.63
N LEU A 404 -2.29 -0.55 -9.47
CA LEU A 404 -1.60 -1.72 -10.03
C LEU A 404 -1.60 -1.67 -11.58
N THR A 405 -2.72 -1.29 -12.19
CA THR A 405 -2.88 -1.30 -13.65
C THR A 405 -2.24 -0.08 -14.34
N HIS A 406 -2.44 1.13 -13.81
CA HIS A 406 -2.04 2.36 -14.52
C HIS A 406 -0.69 2.92 -14.05
N VAL A 407 -0.37 2.79 -12.76
CA VAL A 407 0.88 3.34 -12.19
C VAL A 407 1.97 2.28 -12.20
N ALA A 408 1.65 1.08 -11.71
CA ALA A 408 2.62 0.00 -11.62
C ALA A 408 2.73 -0.85 -12.89
N LYS A 409 1.84 -0.67 -13.87
CA LYS A 409 1.81 -1.41 -15.14
C LYS A 409 1.83 -2.94 -14.95
N GLY A 410 1.17 -3.43 -13.90
CA GLY A 410 1.12 -4.85 -13.54
C GLY A 410 2.22 -5.34 -12.61
N ASP A 411 3.20 -4.51 -12.24
CA ASP A 411 4.26 -4.86 -11.29
C ASP A 411 3.76 -4.72 -9.84
N ALA A 412 3.56 -5.85 -9.16
CA ALA A 412 3.00 -5.87 -7.81
C ALA A 412 3.90 -5.17 -6.77
N GLN A 413 5.22 -5.22 -6.94
CA GLN A 413 6.19 -4.59 -6.04
C GLN A 413 6.15 -3.07 -6.18
N LEU A 414 6.14 -2.57 -7.42
CA LEU A 414 5.98 -1.14 -7.71
C LEU A 414 4.63 -0.62 -7.25
N GLY A 415 3.58 -1.42 -7.42
CA GLY A 415 2.26 -1.11 -6.88
C GLY A 415 2.26 -0.96 -5.38
N LEU A 416 2.97 -1.84 -4.66
CA LEU A 416 3.00 -1.85 -3.20
C LEU A 416 3.73 -0.62 -2.64
N VAL A 417 4.89 -0.26 -3.21
CA VAL A 417 5.64 0.94 -2.77
C VAL A 417 4.94 2.25 -3.17
N ALA A 418 4.25 2.24 -4.31
CA ALA A 418 3.38 3.35 -4.69
C ALA A 418 2.21 3.48 -3.71
N PHE A 419 1.58 2.36 -3.33
CA PHE A 419 0.50 2.35 -2.36
C PHE A 419 0.98 2.88 -1.00
N HIS A 420 2.15 2.42 -0.54
CA HIS A 420 2.76 2.90 0.70
C HIS A 420 2.96 4.42 0.67
N THR A 421 3.29 4.99 -0.47
CA THR A 421 3.49 6.45 -0.63
C THR A 421 2.18 7.21 -0.74
N THR A 422 1.19 6.69 -1.47
CA THR A 422 -0.10 7.38 -1.72
C THR A 422 -1.14 7.17 -0.63
N GLY A 423 -1.00 6.10 0.16
CA GLY A 423 -1.83 5.82 1.33
C GLY A 423 -1.50 6.74 2.51
N GLU A 424 -0.32 7.36 2.50
CA GLU A 424 -0.01 8.45 3.40
C GLU A 424 -0.77 9.71 2.98
N PRO A 425 -1.50 10.37 3.91
CA PRO A 425 -2.26 11.56 3.59
C PRO A 425 -1.32 12.63 3.01
N PRO A 426 -1.72 13.31 1.92
CA PRO A 426 -0.90 14.34 1.32
C PRO A 426 -0.56 15.45 2.32
N ASP A 427 0.60 16.06 2.10
CA ASP A 427 1.22 17.07 2.95
C ASP A 427 0.23 18.12 3.51
N ARG A 428 0.32 18.39 4.82
CA ARG A 428 -0.43 19.43 5.57
C ARG A 428 0.01 20.84 5.17
N SER A 429 0.94 21.02 4.22
CA SER A 429 1.15 22.29 3.52
C SER A 429 -0.14 22.84 2.89
N LEU A 430 -1.12 21.98 2.61
CA LEU A 430 -2.47 22.40 2.21
C LEU A 430 -3.32 22.98 3.34
N LEU A 431 -2.96 22.89 4.63
CA LEU A 431 -3.79 23.45 5.71
C LEU A 431 -3.23 24.77 6.27
N SER A 432 -1.93 25.04 6.08
CA SER A 432 -1.28 26.29 6.53
C SER A 432 -1.28 27.39 5.46
N ASP A 433 -1.42 27.03 4.19
CA ASP A 433 -1.71 27.99 3.12
C ASP A 433 -3.22 27.96 2.88
N ALA A 434 -3.93 28.95 3.42
CA ALA A 434 -5.37 29.05 3.26
C ALA A 434 -5.80 29.03 1.77
N ARG A 435 -4.99 29.55 0.84
CA ARG A 435 -5.33 29.53 -0.59
C ARG A 435 -5.20 28.14 -1.16
N ALA A 436 -4.11 27.43 -0.88
CA ALA A 436 -3.93 26.05 -1.33
C ALA A 436 -4.94 25.09 -0.68
N ALA A 437 -5.28 25.31 0.60
CA ALA A 437 -6.36 24.63 1.31
C ALA A 437 -7.69 24.76 0.58
N LEU A 438 -8.01 25.99 0.22
CA LEU A 438 -9.23 26.35 -0.48
C LEU A 438 -9.21 25.82 -1.91
N ASP A 439 -8.08 25.81 -2.61
CA ASP A 439 -7.94 25.21 -3.94
C ASP A 439 -8.21 23.71 -3.91
N THR A 440 -7.68 23.00 -2.90
CA THR A 440 -7.91 21.57 -2.72
C THR A 440 -9.36 21.27 -2.34
N ALA A 441 -9.91 22.05 -1.40
CA ALA A 441 -11.31 21.95 -1.03
C ALA A 441 -12.21 22.22 -2.25
N GLN A 442 -11.89 23.21 -3.06
CA GLN A 442 -12.62 23.57 -4.28
C GLN A 442 -12.50 22.51 -5.38
N GLY A 443 -11.33 21.90 -5.57
CA GLY A 443 -11.15 20.77 -6.47
C GLY A 443 -12.02 19.57 -6.07
N SER A 444 -12.18 19.34 -4.76
CA SER A 444 -13.03 18.28 -4.22
C SER A 444 -14.52 18.62 -4.30
N LEU A 445 -14.94 19.82 -3.91
CA LEU A 445 -16.30 20.33 -4.07
C LEU A 445 -16.72 20.33 -5.54
N GLY A 446 -15.82 20.66 -6.47
CA GLY A 446 -16.03 20.60 -7.91
C GLY A 446 -16.28 19.18 -8.44
N ARG A 447 -15.53 18.19 -7.96
CA ARG A 447 -15.76 16.76 -8.30
C ARG A 447 -17.10 16.26 -7.76
N ILE A 448 -17.43 16.61 -6.52
CA ILE A 448 -18.74 16.25 -5.90
C ILE A 448 -19.88 16.93 -6.66
N THR A 449 -19.71 18.19 -7.06
CA THR A 449 -20.69 18.95 -7.86
C THR A 449 -20.98 18.22 -9.17
N ARG A 450 -19.94 17.83 -9.92
CA ARG A 450 -20.07 17.05 -11.16
C ARG A 450 -20.79 15.72 -10.91
N PHE A 451 -20.36 14.98 -9.89
CA PHE A 451 -20.95 13.69 -9.54
C PHE A 451 -22.45 13.79 -9.21
N LEU A 452 -22.85 14.74 -8.37
CA LEU A 452 -24.25 14.95 -8.01
C LEU A 452 -25.07 15.49 -9.19
N PHE A 453 -24.53 16.40 -10.00
CA PHE A 453 -25.24 16.95 -11.16
C PHE A 453 -25.48 15.90 -12.24
N VAL A 454 -24.50 15.05 -12.56
CA VAL A 454 -24.67 13.93 -13.49
C VAL A 454 -25.71 12.95 -12.95
N SER A 455 -25.62 12.59 -11.67
CA SER A 455 -26.53 11.62 -11.05
C SER A 455 -27.97 12.14 -11.00
N LEU A 456 -28.18 13.40 -10.64
CA LEU A 456 -29.49 14.03 -10.64
C LEU A 456 -30.02 14.24 -12.07
N SER A 457 -29.17 14.62 -13.01
CA SER A 457 -29.54 14.73 -14.42
C SER A 457 -30.09 13.39 -14.95
N ALA A 458 -29.37 12.30 -14.71
CA ALA A 458 -29.79 10.95 -15.11
C ALA A 458 -31.12 10.52 -14.45
N ALA A 459 -31.35 10.93 -13.20
CA ALA A 459 -32.58 10.63 -12.48
C ALA A 459 -33.80 11.45 -12.93
N LEU A 460 -33.58 12.61 -13.56
CA LEU A 460 -34.63 13.48 -14.12
C LEU A 460 -35.02 13.12 -15.56
N VAL A 461 -34.49 12.03 -16.12
CA VAL A 461 -34.91 11.50 -17.42
C VAL A 461 -36.16 10.60 -17.26
N PRO A 462 -37.28 10.89 -17.94
CA PRO A 462 -38.51 10.10 -17.83
C PRO A 462 -38.31 8.62 -18.23
N GLY A 463 -39.03 7.71 -17.56
CA GLY A 463 -39.08 6.28 -17.92
C GLY A 463 -37.96 5.41 -17.35
N LYS A 464 -37.01 5.96 -16.58
CA LYS A 464 -35.88 5.20 -16.00
C LYS A 464 -35.97 5.09 -14.48
N SER A 465 -36.84 4.23 -13.94
CA SER A 465 -36.90 3.99 -12.48
C SER A 465 -35.55 3.64 -11.83
N PRO A 466 -34.66 2.84 -12.47
CA PRO A 466 -33.35 2.54 -11.93
C PRO A 466 -32.45 3.77 -11.69
N THR A 467 -32.62 4.84 -12.47
CA THR A 467 -31.75 6.04 -12.33
C THR A 467 -32.08 6.87 -11.09
N ARG A 468 -33.28 6.72 -10.50
CA ARG A 468 -33.60 7.34 -9.20
C ARG A 468 -32.85 6.69 -8.04
N HIS A 469 -32.69 5.37 -8.08
CA HIS A 469 -31.82 4.66 -7.12
C HIS A 469 -30.35 5.06 -7.28
N ILE A 470 -29.91 5.37 -8.51
CA ILE A 470 -28.56 5.92 -8.76
C ILE A 470 -28.41 7.29 -8.07
N ALA A 471 -29.39 8.20 -8.19
CA ALA A 471 -29.33 9.49 -7.48
C ALA A 471 -29.34 9.33 -5.96
N GLN A 472 -30.14 8.41 -5.40
CA GLN A 472 -30.15 8.13 -3.96
C GLN A 472 -28.81 7.53 -3.50
N THR A 473 -28.26 6.58 -4.24
CA THR A 473 -26.94 5.98 -3.96
C THR A 473 -25.83 7.03 -4.07
N ALA A 474 -25.89 7.90 -5.07
CA ALA A 474 -24.95 9.02 -5.23
C ALA A 474 -25.02 9.98 -4.04
N ALA A 475 -26.22 10.30 -3.56
CA ALA A 475 -26.40 11.12 -2.35
C ALA A 475 -25.81 10.44 -1.11
N ALA A 476 -26.07 9.14 -0.91
CA ALA A 476 -25.52 8.37 0.20
C ALA A 476 -23.99 8.30 0.19
N ARG A 477 -23.37 8.19 -1.00
CA ARG A 477 -21.91 8.21 -1.17
C ARG A 477 -21.30 9.60 -0.99
N ALA A 478 -22.01 10.65 -1.37
CA ALA A 478 -21.53 12.03 -1.23
C ALA A 478 -21.60 12.55 0.21
N ALA A 479 -22.55 12.06 1.02
CA ALA A 479 -22.76 12.53 2.39
C ALA A 479 -21.51 12.47 3.30
N PRO A 480 -20.83 11.31 3.49
CA PRO A 480 -19.65 11.24 4.35
C PRO A 480 -18.47 12.05 3.80
N VAL A 481 -18.37 12.19 2.46
CA VAL A 481 -17.32 12.99 1.82
C VAL A 481 -17.57 14.49 2.05
N LEU A 482 -18.81 14.94 1.98
CA LEU A 482 -19.19 16.32 2.30
C LEU A 482 -18.95 16.64 3.77
N GLU A 483 -19.27 15.72 4.68
CA GLU A 483 -19.01 15.87 6.12
C GLU A 483 -17.50 15.97 6.41
N ALA A 484 -16.69 15.07 5.85
CA ALA A 484 -15.23 15.14 5.97
C ALA A 484 -14.64 16.44 5.37
N LEU A 485 -15.26 16.97 4.32
CA LEU A 485 -14.84 18.21 3.66
C LEU A 485 -15.27 19.46 4.44
N GLU A 486 -16.45 19.45 5.07
CA GLU A 486 -16.89 20.48 6.01
C GLU A 486 -15.97 20.52 7.24
N ASP A 487 -15.60 19.35 7.79
CA ASP A 487 -14.62 19.21 8.86
C ASP A 487 -13.23 19.71 8.45
N PHE A 488 -12.82 19.46 7.21
CA PHE A 488 -11.58 19.97 6.65
C PHE A 488 -11.61 21.49 6.55
N LEU A 489 -12.69 22.07 6.00
CA LEU A 489 -12.88 23.53 5.92
C LEU A 489 -12.87 24.15 7.33
N ALA A 490 -13.54 23.55 8.31
CA ALA A 490 -13.56 24.05 9.70
C ALA A 490 -12.17 24.15 10.35
N ARG A 491 -11.17 23.42 9.84
CA ARG A 491 -9.79 23.40 10.35
C ARG A 491 -8.84 24.34 9.62
N ILE A 492 -9.29 25.03 8.56
CA ILE A 492 -8.48 26.01 7.83
C ILE A 492 -8.27 27.24 8.70
N VAL A 493 -7.00 27.62 8.92
CA VAL A 493 -6.64 28.86 9.62
C VAL A 493 -6.57 30.00 8.60
N LEU A 494 -7.46 30.98 8.72
CA LEU A 494 -7.49 32.13 7.82
C LEU A 494 -6.55 33.26 8.30
N PRO A 495 -5.77 33.89 7.40
CA PRO A 495 -5.03 35.10 7.73
C PRO A 495 -6.00 36.25 8.03
N THR A 496 -5.85 36.91 9.18
CA THR A 496 -6.70 38.04 9.59
C THR A 496 -6.44 39.33 8.80
N ASP A 497 -5.37 39.36 8.00
CA ASP A 497 -4.87 40.52 7.26
C ASP A 497 -5.18 40.47 5.75
N GLN A 498 -5.79 39.39 5.24
CA GLN A 498 -6.10 39.23 3.81
C GLN A 498 -7.61 38.96 3.56
N PRO A 499 -8.34 39.85 2.86
CA PRO A 499 -9.78 39.69 2.62
C PRO A 499 -10.14 38.60 1.59
N ASP A 500 -9.21 38.25 0.70
CA ASP A 500 -9.42 37.31 -0.40
C ASP A 500 -9.63 35.85 0.08
N PRO A 501 -8.76 35.26 0.93
CA PRO A 501 -8.98 33.92 1.50
C PRO A 501 -10.29 33.78 2.29
N LEU A 502 -10.74 34.84 2.99
CA LEU A 502 -11.99 34.81 3.74
C LEU A 502 -13.21 34.71 2.81
N ALA A 503 -13.24 35.48 1.72
CA ALA A 503 -14.33 35.41 0.74
C ALA A 503 -14.41 34.04 0.06
N ARG A 504 -13.26 33.48 -0.31
CA ARG A 504 -13.16 32.13 -0.91
C ARG A 504 -13.57 31.03 0.07
N TYR A 505 -13.22 31.18 1.34
CA TYR A 505 -13.62 30.28 2.42
C TYR A 505 -15.13 30.27 2.66
N VAL A 506 -15.73 31.46 2.80
CA VAL A 506 -17.18 31.59 3.00
C VAL A 506 -17.93 31.03 1.79
N ALA A 507 -17.44 31.27 0.57
CA ALA A 507 -18.01 30.67 -0.63
C ALA A 507 -17.89 29.14 -0.64
N ALA A 508 -16.76 28.57 -0.22
CA ALA A 508 -16.59 27.12 -0.12
C ALA A 508 -17.56 26.47 0.89
N LEU A 509 -17.75 27.09 2.06
CA LEU A 509 -18.74 26.63 3.05
C LEU A 509 -20.17 26.67 2.50
N HIS A 510 -20.56 27.76 1.82
CA HIS A 510 -21.88 27.84 1.21
C HIS A 510 -22.07 26.84 0.06
N GLN A 511 -21.04 26.57 -0.72
CA GLN A 511 -21.09 25.53 -1.75
C GLN A 511 -21.27 24.15 -1.13
N ALA A 512 -20.54 23.81 -0.06
CA ALA A 512 -20.68 22.57 0.67
C ALA A 512 -22.10 22.39 1.24
N ASP A 513 -22.64 23.42 1.90
CA ASP A 513 -24.00 23.39 2.46
C ASP A 513 -25.07 23.16 1.37
N HIS A 514 -24.94 23.83 0.22
CA HIS A 514 -25.87 23.62 -0.88
C HIS A 514 -25.72 22.25 -1.55
N LEU A 515 -24.51 21.69 -1.64
CA LEU A 515 -24.29 20.32 -2.09
C LEU A 515 -24.93 19.31 -1.14
N ARG A 516 -24.80 19.51 0.17
CA ARG A 516 -25.43 18.67 1.21
C ARG A 516 -26.96 18.73 1.13
N ARG A 517 -27.53 19.93 0.99
CA ARG A 517 -28.99 20.09 0.80
C ARG A 517 -29.48 19.49 -0.52
N LEU A 518 -28.71 19.58 -1.59
CA LEU A 518 -29.04 18.94 -2.87
C LEU A 518 -28.98 17.41 -2.76
N ALA A 519 -27.93 16.86 -2.14
CA ALA A 519 -27.80 15.43 -1.88
C ALA A 519 -28.97 14.91 -1.04
N HIS A 520 -29.35 15.61 0.04
CA HIS A 520 -30.53 15.27 0.82
C HIS A 520 -31.82 15.30 -0.03
N ARG A 521 -31.98 16.24 -0.97
CA ARG A 521 -33.13 16.24 -1.88
C ARG A 521 -33.14 15.06 -2.85
N MET A 522 -31.97 14.58 -3.25
CA MET A 522 -31.85 13.41 -4.14
C MET A 522 -32.28 12.11 -3.47
N THR A 523 -32.34 12.05 -2.13
CA THR A 523 -32.92 10.89 -1.42
C THR A 523 -34.45 10.89 -1.43
N GLN A 524 -35.09 11.99 -1.79
CA GLN A 524 -36.55 12.15 -1.85
C GLN A 524 -37.10 11.61 -3.19
N THR A 525 -36.86 10.33 -3.45
CA THR A 525 -37.16 9.65 -4.73
C THR A 525 -38.63 9.74 -5.13
N GLU A 526 -39.54 9.73 -4.16
CA GLU A 526 -40.98 9.85 -4.40
C GLU A 526 -41.36 11.24 -4.95
N ARG A 527 -40.83 12.32 -4.36
CA ARG A 527 -41.07 13.69 -4.84
C ARG A 527 -40.51 13.91 -6.25
N MET A 528 -39.37 13.28 -6.54
CA MET A 528 -38.75 13.27 -7.86
C MET A 528 -39.58 12.51 -8.88
N ARG A 529 -40.12 11.34 -8.51
CA ARG A 529 -41.04 10.55 -9.35
C ARG A 529 -42.28 11.37 -9.71
N ARG A 530 -42.93 11.99 -8.72
CA ARG A 530 -44.11 12.84 -8.92
C ARG A 530 -43.83 14.04 -9.82
N ALA A 531 -42.69 14.71 -9.65
CA ALA A 531 -42.28 15.83 -10.50
C ALA A 531 -42.12 15.44 -11.98
N LEU A 532 -41.82 14.17 -12.27
CA LEU A 532 -41.68 13.65 -13.65
C LEU A 532 -43.01 13.14 -14.22
N GLU A 533 -43.93 12.70 -13.38
CA GLU A 533 -45.25 12.22 -13.81
C GLU A 533 -46.18 13.38 -14.16
N GLU A 534 -46.10 14.48 -13.41
CA GLU A 534 -46.89 15.69 -13.59
C GLU A 534 -46.68 16.32 -14.98
N PRO A 535 -47.70 16.36 -15.86
CA PRO A 535 -47.56 16.85 -17.23
C PRO A 535 -47.00 18.28 -17.32
N ALA A 536 -47.38 19.16 -16.38
CA ALA A 536 -46.92 20.55 -16.35
C ALA A 536 -45.43 20.70 -15.98
N LEU A 537 -44.84 19.70 -15.32
CA LEU A 537 -43.46 19.71 -14.80
C LEU A 537 -42.47 18.90 -15.64
N ARG A 538 -42.95 18.02 -16.53
CA ARG A 538 -42.10 17.23 -17.44
C ARG A 538 -41.11 18.06 -18.25
N ARG A 539 -41.58 19.17 -18.84
CA ARG A 539 -40.72 20.07 -19.65
C ARG A 539 -39.66 20.76 -18.77
N PRO A 540 -40.03 21.43 -17.66
CA PRO A 540 -39.05 21.97 -16.72
C PRO A 540 -38.06 20.94 -16.16
N ALA A 541 -38.50 19.72 -15.85
CA ALA A 541 -37.64 18.66 -15.31
C ALA A 541 -36.59 18.21 -16.33
N ARG A 542 -36.98 18.03 -17.60
CA ARG A 542 -36.02 17.75 -18.70
C ARG A 542 -35.05 18.89 -18.89
N LEU A 543 -35.53 20.14 -18.84
CA LEU A 543 -34.66 21.30 -18.97
C LEU A 543 -33.66 21.38 -17.81
N LEU A 544 -34.09 21.11 -16.58
CA LEU A 544 -33.21 21.00 -15.42
C LEU A 544 -32.17 19.89 -15.62
N ALA A 545 -32.58 18.71 -16.08
CA ALA A 545 -31.67 17.60 -16.38
C ALA A 545 -30.57 17.98 -17.37
N ILE A 546 -30.96 18.61 -18.50
CA ILE A 546 -30.02 19.06 -19.54
C ILE A 546 -29.08 20.12 -18.98
N LEU A 547 -29.59 21.11 -18.25
CA LEU A 547 -28.78 22.17 -17.68
C LEU A 547 -27.80 21.65 -16.62
N LEU A 548 -28.18 20.64 -15.84
CA LEU A 548 -27.28 19.98 -14.89
C LEU A 548 -26.18 19.18 -15.59
N ALA A 549 -26.50 18.45 -16.66
CA ALA A 549 -25.50 17.72 -17.45
C ALA A 549 -24.49 18.68 -18.09
N LEU A 550 -24.97 19.74 -18.74
CA LEU A 550 -24.12 20.78 -19.33
C LEU A 550 -23.26 21.48 -18.27
N ALA A 551 -23.82 21.76 -17.08
CA ALA A 551 -23.06 22.33 -15.97
C ALA A 551 -21.98 21.37 -15.44
N ALA A 552 -22.24 20.07 -15.44
CA ALA A 552 -21.28 19.04 -15.02
C ALA A 552 -20.09 18.92 -15.99
N GLU A 553 -20.33 19.14 -17.28
CA GLU A 553 -19.31 19.25 -18.33
C GLU A 553 -18.54 20.59 -18.30
N GLY A 554 -18.95 21.54 -17.45
CA GLY A 554 -18.29 22.84 -17.32
C GLY A 554 -18.77 23.89 -18.34
N ARG A 555 -19.91 23.67 -19.02
CA ARG A 555 -20.52 24.66 -19.91
C ARG A 555 -21.19 25.75 -19.08
N ASP A 556 -21.17 26.99 -19.57
CA ASP A 556 -21.90 28.09 -18.92
C ASP A 556 -23.41 27.92 -19.09
N THR A 557 -24.06 27.50 -18.01
CA THR A 557 -25.52 27.39 -17.89
C THR A 557 -26.12 28.51 -17.05
N GLY A 558 -25.30 29.53 -16.75
CA GLY A 558 -25.55 30.75 -15.99
C GLY A 558 -27.01 31.17 -15.82
N THR A 559 -27.32 32.06 -16.72
CA THR A 559 -28.61 32.70 -16.94
C THR A 559 -29.74 31.71 -17.21
N ARG A 560 -29.46 30.54 -17.78
CA ARG A 560 -30.49 29.53 -18.13
C ARG A 560 -31.05 28.83 -16.89
N LEU A 561 -30.19 28.44 -15.94
CA LEU A 561 -30.62 27.85 -14.67
C LEU A 561 -31.39 28.87 -13.81
N GLU A 562 -30.97 30.14 -13.80
CA GLU A 562 -31.67 31.21 -13.08
C GLU A 562 -33.05 31.48 -13.67
N ARG A 563 -33.16 31.60 -15.00
CA ARG A 563 -34.47 31.74 -15.67
C ARG A 563 -35.40 30.57 -15.37
N LEU A 564 -34.87 29.34 -15.37
CA LEU A 564 -35.65 28.15 -15.01
C LEU A 564 -36.11 28.21 -13.55
N TYR A 565 -35.22 28.55 -12.63
CA TYR A 565 -35.55 28.74 -11.22
C TYR A 565 -36.67 29.79 -11.02
N SER A 566 -36.52 31.00 -11.57
CA SER A 566 -37.54 32.07 -11.46
C SER A 566 -38.87 31.71 -12.12
N LEU A 567 -38.85 30.86 -13.15
CA LEU A 567 -40.08 30.33 -13.76
C LEU A 567 -40.76 29.32 -12.82
N LEU A 568 -40.01 28.41 -12.22
CA LEU A 568 -40.53 27.43 -11.27
C LEU A 568 -41.06 28.09 -9.99
N GLU A 569 -40.38 29.11 -9.50
CA GLU A 569 -40.80 29.90 -8.34
C GLU A 569 -42.12 30.64 -8.61
N ARG A 570 -42.23 31.36 -9.74
CA ARG A 570 -43.48 32.03 -10.13
C ARG A 570 -44.64 31.05 -10.29
N ARG A 571 -44.39 29.87 -10.85
CA ARG A 571 -45.40 28.79 -10.91
C ARG A 571 -45.79 28.29 -9.52
N THR A 572 -44.84 28.21 -8.59
CA THR A 572 -45.10 27.78 -7.20
C THR A 572 -45.99 28.79 -6.49
N ALA A 573 -45.70 30.09 -6.64
CA ALA A 573 -46.50 31.16 -6.06
C ALA A 573 -47.93 31.19 -6.62
N ARG A 574 -48.08 31.04 -7.94
CA ARG A 574 -49.39 30.98 -8.60
C ARG A 574 -50.22 29.78 -8.15
N LEU A 575 -49.64 28.57 -8.15
CA LEU A 575 -50.35 27.36 -7.71
C LEU A 575 -50.69 27.41 -6.21
N ARG A 576 -49.87 28.07 -5.38
CA ARG A 576 -50.19 28.28 -3.96
C ARG A 576 -51.45 29.14 -3.81
N LEU A 577 -51.58 30.21 -4.57
CA LEU A 577 -52.78 31.07 -4.57
C LEU A 577 -54.01 30.31 -5.10
N GLU A 578 -53.86 29.56 -6.20
CA GLU A 578 -54.93 28.74 -6.77
C GLU A 578 -55.37 27.62 -5.80
N SER A 579 -54.43 26.94 -5.13
CA SER A 579 -54.73 25.88 -4.13
C SER A 579 -55.44 26.40 -2.88
N LEU A 580 -55.26 27.67 -2.52
CA LEU A 580 -56.00 28.31 -1.43
C LEU A 580 -57.45 28.63 -1.83
N ALA A 581 -57.68 28.92 -3.12
CA ALA A 581 -59.03 29.12 -3.66
C ALA A 581 -59.80 27.80 -3.86
N VAL A 582 -59.14 26.73 -4.32
CA VAL A 582 -59.76 25.41 -4.58
C VAL A 582 -60.20 24.67 -3.30
N ARG A 583 -59.65 24.99 -2.12
CA ARG A 583 -60.13 24.44 -0.83
C ARG A 583 -61.63 24.67 -0.57
N HIS A 584 -62.24 25.66 -1.23
CA HIS A 584 -63.66 25.95 -1.09
C HIS A 584 -64.55 25.14 -2.07
N ALA A 585 -63.96 24.37 -2.99
CA ALA A 585 -64.66 23.71 -4.10
C ALA A 585 -64.70 22.17 -4.05
N GLY A 586 -64.04 21.53 -3.08
CA GLY A 586 -64.25 20.11 -2.75
C GLY A 586 -63.80 19.07 -3.80
N ASP A 587 -62.77 19.36 -4.60
CA ASP A 587 -62.27 18.43 -5.64
C ASP A 587 -61.14 17.50 -5.10
N ASP A 588 -61.13 16.24 -5.58
CA ASP A 588 -60.40 15.08 -5.03
C ASP A 588 -58.92 14.96 -5.47
N ASP A 589 -58.43 15.91 -6.26
CA ASP A 589 -57.07 15.90 -6.81
C ASP A 589 -56.11 16.64 -5.85
N ASP A 590 -55.34 15.92 -5.02
CA ASP A 590 -54.56 16.47 -3.90
C ASP A 590 -53.64 17.65 -4.34
N PRO A 591 -54.06 18.92 -4.13
CA PRO A 591 -53.33 20.09 -4.61
C PRO A 591 -51.97 20.22 -3.93
N PHE A 592 -51.78 19.54 -2.78
CA PHE A 592 -50.56 19.57 -2.01
C PHE A 592 -49.46 18.72 -2.63
N GLU A 593 -49.76 17.55 -3.19
CA GLU A 593 -48.76 16.68 -3.83
C GLU A 593 -48.12 17.38 -5.05
N ARG A 594 -48.95 18.00 -5.90
CA ARG A 594 -48.49 18.75 -7.07
C ARG A 594 -47.66 19.96 -6.67
N THR A 595 -48.08 20.66 -5.63
CA THR A 595 -47.36 21.80 -5.07
C THR A 595 -46.03 21.38 -4.44
N ASP A 596 -45.97 20.22 -3.78
CA ASP A 596 -44.75 19.70 -3.15
C ASP A 596 -43.71 19.22 -4.18
N ALA A 597 -44.15 18.57 -5.27
CA ALA A 597 -43.29 18.20 -6.39
C ALA A 597 -42.69 19.43 -7.09
N LEU A 598 -43.49 20.49 -7.30
CA LEU A 598 -43.01 21.74 -7.86
C LEU A 598 -42.03 22.46 -6.91
N ARG A 599 -42.32 22.51 -5.60
CA ARG A 599 -41.41 23.06 -4.59
C ARG A 599 -40.10 22.29 -4.53
N TRP A 600 -40.15 20.98 -4.65
CA TRP A 600 -38.96 20.13 -4.69
C TRP A 600 -38.06 20.50 -5.88
N MET A 601 -38.65 20.60 -7.08
CA MET A 601 -37.91 20.94 -8.30
C MET A 601 -37.39 22.39 -8.27
N ALA A 602 -38.17 23.34 -7.80
CA ALA A 602 -37.75 24.73 -7.62
C ALA A 602 -36.53 24.83 -6.69
N ARG A 603 -36.54 24.09 -5.57
CA ARG A 603 -35.43 24.09 -4.61
C ARG A 603 -34.21 23.33 -5.12
N ALA A 604 -34.39 22.26 -5.90
CA ALA A 604 -33.28 21.59 -6.58
C ALA A 604 -32.59 22.54 -7.58
N ALA A 605 -33.37 23.28 -8.38
CA ALA A 605 -32.84 24.30 -9.29
C ALA A 605 -32.14 25.44 -8.54
N ALA A 606 -32.71 25.90 -7.41
CA ALA A 606 -32.11 26.92 -6.56
C ALA A 606 -30.73 26.50 -6.02
N HIS A 607 -30.61 25.27 -5.51
CA HIS A 607 -29.31 24.76 -5.05
C HIS A 607 -28.31 24.65 -6.20
N ALA A 608 -28.73 24.21 -7.40
CA ALA A 608 -27.84 24.15 -8.56
C ALA A 608 -27.31 25.55 -8.96
N VAL A 609 -28.16 26.58 -8.93
CA VAL A 609 -27.75 27.98 -9.16
C VAL A 609 -26.74 28.42 -8.10
N ARG A 610 -27.02 28.18 -6.82
CA ARG A 610 -26.14 28.62 -5.72
C ARG A 610 -24.81 27.88 -5.69
N ILE A 611 -24.80 26.57 -5.94
CA ILE A 611 -23.57 25.76 -6.04
C ILE A 611 -22.65 26.36 -7.11
N ARG A 612 -23.20 26.69 -8.28
CA ARG A 612 -22.42 27.30 -9.36
C ARG A 612 -21.94 28.71 -9.00
N HIS A 613 -22.82 29.54 -8.41
CA HIS A 613 -22.48 30.89 -7.99
C HIS A 613 -21.30 30.89 -7.00
N TYR A 614 -21.37 30.09 -5.93
CA TYR A 614 -20.29 30.01 -4.94
C TYR A 614 -19.04 29.32 -5.48
N ARG A 615 -19.17 28.34 -6.38
CA ARG A 615 -18.02 27.77 -7.10
C ARG A 615 -17.27 28.83 -7.91
N ALA A 616 -17.99 29.75 -8.56
CA ALA A 616 -17.36 30.83 -9.31
C ALA A 616 -16.60 31.80 -8.39
N ILE A 617 -17.16 32.13 -7.23
CA ILE A 617 -16.51 33.01 -6.24
C ILE A 617 -15.28 32.33 -5.63
N ALA A 618 -15.40 31.05 -5.24
CA ALA A 618 -14.33 30.32 -4.59
C ALA A 618 -13.19 29.92 -5.54
N GLY A 619 -13.45 29.87 -6.85
CA GLY A 619 -12.46 29.59 -7.91
C GLY A 619 -11.82 30.82 -8.54
N ALA A 620 -12.16 32.05 -8.13
CA ALA A 620 -11.59 33.27 -8.69
C ALA A 620 -10.23 33.62 -8.03
N GLU A 621 -9.23 34.02 -8.83
CA GLU A 621 -7.90 34.48 -8.35
C GLU A 621 -7.97 35.83 -7.60
N ARG A 622 -9.03 36.61 -7.83
CA ARG A 622 -9.43 37.78 -7.02
C ARG A 622 -10.96 37.86 -7.01
N PRO A 623 -11.64 37.57 -5.89
CA PRO A 623 -13.09 37.72 -5.79
C PRO A 623 -13.45 39.20 -5.90
N ALA A 624 -14.36 39.54 -6.83
CA ALA A 624 -14.92 40.88 -6.91
C ALA A 624 -15.69 41.19 -5.62
N ALA A 625 -15.35 42.28 -4.94
CA ALA A 625 -16.04 42.70 -3.74
C ALA A 625 -17.53 42.95 -4.04
N GLY A 626 -18.41 42.19 -3.39
CA GLY A 626 -19.81 42.59 -3.19
C GLY A 626 -20.84 42.22 -4.26
N THR A 627 -20.73 41.10 -4.98
CA THR A 627 -21.91 40.58 -5.72
C THR A 627 -22.82 39.81 -4.76
N PRO A 628 -24.00 40.34 -4.38
CA PRO A 628 -24.92 39.61 -3.53
C PRO A 628 -25.42 38.36 -4.27
N PRO A 629 -25.63 37.24 -3.57
CA PRO A 629 -26.19 36.07 -4.21
C PRO A 629 -27.64 36.34 -4.66
N PRO A 630 -28.14 35.66 -5.70
CA PRO A 630 -29.51 35.89 -6.19
C PRO A 630 -30.53 35.66 -5.06
N ALA A 631 -31.35 36.67 -4.75
CA ALA A 631 -32.22 36.70 -3.58
C ALA A 631 -33.09 35.43 -3.44
N MET A 632 -33.15 34.87 -2.23
CA MET A 632 -34.18 33.90 -1.83
C MET A 632 -35.22 34.67 -1.02
N PRO A 633 -36.50 34.69 -1.39
CA PRO A 633 -37.55 34.93 -0.41
C PRO A 633 -37.65 33.70 0.52
N GLY A 634 -37.89 33.95 1.81
CA GLY A 634 -37.96 32.94 2.88
C GLY A 634 -39.06 31.91 2.73
#